data_AF-A0A4Q8TTN3-F1
#
_entry.id   AF-A0A4Q8TTN3-F1
#
_cell.length_a   1.000
_cell.length_b   1.000
_cell.length_c   1.000
_cell.angle_alpha   90.00
_cell.angle_beta   90.00
_cell.angle_gamma   90.00
#
_symmetry.space_group_name_H-M   'P 1'
#
loop_
_entity.id
_entity.type
_entity.pdbx_description
1 polymer ?
#
loop_
_entity_poly.entity_id
_entity_poly.type
_entity_poly.pdbx_seq_one_letter_code
_entity_poly.pdbx_strand_id
1 'polypeptide(L)'
;MNHNSYSNLDIKFGAASMLVHGATELMNLHGVDDVIKVLGISRQAALSIRDMSTYDMPDLCSRIEGRKAAQLVIDYQKTTQIAKILSSINETQTIILRESTESYMRSLSSGESAYKQVVVSRFLDYISGMMLSVEHAPGQRGLDGIPPELFSAFQDLRTGVLPLFSRLLIKQGVLSVKVDKVAVDTVIAGCKAHVRGRKLLHDLIKAGAHLTFIERYNQERYIDVQYYRQWREFHSIGRKREKISPSLGVDIYSLFNRLMSANMAVIDVYFELHRKFKMRIETLYTYIQKCIEEETLEEDDDDDCLYDELIDLINE
;
A
#
# COMPACT_ATOMS: atom_id res chain seq x y z
N MET A 1 11.93 -23.65 7.66
CA MET A 1 11.58 -22.37 8.31
C MET A 1 11.54 -21.33 7.22
N ASN A 2 10.35 -20.99 6.73
CA ASN A 2 10.18 -20.10 5.58
C ASN A 2 10.21 -18.65 6.07
N HIS A 3 11.29 -17.94 5.75
CA HIS A 3 11.27 -16.49 5.68
C HIS A 3 10.48 -16.10 4.43
N ASN A 4 9.17 -15.92 4.55
CA ASN A 4 8.39 -15.20 3.56
C ASN A 4 8.84 -13.73 3.60
N SER A 5 9.77 -13.33 2.73
CA SER A 5 10.02 -11.92 2.48
C SER A 5 8.78 -11.32 1.84
N TYR A 6 8.21 -10.30 2.48
CA TYR A 6 7.09 -9.49 2.00
C TYR A 6 7.51 -8.60 0.81
N SER A 7 8.15 -9.16 -0.22
CA SER A 7 8.79 -8.43 -1.32
C SER A 7 7.86 -8.12 -2.51
N ASN A 8 6.57 -8.44 -2.45
CA ASN A 8 5.66 -8.32 -3.60
C ASN A 8 4.73 -7.09 -3.59
N LEU A 9 5.16 -6.00 -2.97
CA LEU A 9 4.61 -4.67 -3.27
C LEU A 9 5.67 -3.98 -4.13
N ASP A 10 5.73 -4.37 -5.40
CA ASP A 10 6.62 -3.80 -6.42
C ASP A 10 6.24 -2.32 -6.64
N ILE A 11 6.70 -1.45 -5.75
CA ILE A 11 6.66 -0.02 -5.97
C ILE A 11 7.68 0.24 -7.07
N LYS A 12 7.18 0.50 -8.28
CA LYS A 12 7.97 0.82 -9.48
C LYS A 12 9.12 1.77 -9.14
N PHE A 13 10.27 1.56 -9.77
CA PHE A 13 11.38 2.50 -9.69
C PHE A 13 10.88 3.90 -10.09
N GLY A 14 10.88 4.82 -9.12
CA GLY A 14 10.18 6.09 -9.23
C GLY A 14 10.47 7.01 -8.06
N ALA A 15 10.20 8.30 -8.24
CA ALA A 15 10.51 9.33 -7.26
C ALA A 15 9.83 9.09 -5.91
N ALA A 16 8.57 8.64 -5.95
CA ALA A 16 7.80 8.35 -4.74
C ALA A 16 8.35 7.13 -4.00
N SER A 17 8.72 6.07 -4.71
CA SER A 17 9.40 4.89 -4.16
C SER A 17 10.67 5.28 -3.41
N MET A 18 11.52 6.10 -4.05
CA MET A 18 12.78 6.56 -3.46
C MET A 18 12.56 7.46 -2.24
N LEU A 19 11.53 8.31 -2.27
CA LEU A 19 11.17 9.15 -1.14
C LEU A 19 10.66 8.32 0.05
N VAL A 20 9.69 7.43 -0.17
CA VAL A 20 9.04 6.64 0.87
C VAL A 20 10.03 5.66 1.51
N HIS A 21 10.75 4.89 0.70
CA HIS A 21 11.75 3.95 1.22
C HIS A 21 12.93 4.67 1.87
N GLY A 22 13.41 5.75 1.26
CA GLY A 22 14.45 6.59 1.85
C GLY A 22 14.04 7.13 3.22
N ALA A 23 12.79 7.58 3.36
CA ALA A 23 12.28 8.04 4.65
C ALA A 23 12.25 6.93 5.70
N THR A 24 11.78 5.73 5.35
CA THR A 24 11.74 4.59 6.26
C THR A 24 13.14 4.15 6.70
N GLU A 25 14.08 4.05 5.76
CA GLU A 25 15.45 3.62 6.06
C GLU A 25 16.22 4.65 6.91
N LEU A 26 16.14 5.93 6.53
CA LEU A 26 16.75 7.01 7.31
C LEU A 26 16.16 7.10 8.71
N MET A 27 14.85 6.91 8.85
CA MET A 27 14.19 6.91 10.15
C MET A 27 14.73 5.80 11.05
N ASN A 28 14.91 4.59 10.51
CA ASN A 28 15.39 3.44 11.27
C ASN A 28 16.85 3.57 11.69
N LEU A 29 17.69 4.21 10.87
CA LEU A 29 19.14 4.30 11.09
C LEU A 29 19.58 5.57 11.81
N HIS A 30 18.89 6.69 11.58
CA HIS A 30 19.37 8.03 11.94
C HIS A 30 18.30 8.91 12.60
N GLY A 31 17.03 8.47 12.62
CA GLY A 31 15.94 9.16 13.28
C GLY A 31 15.32 10.30 12.44
N VAL A 32 14.25 10.88 12.98
CA VAL A 32 13.34 11.77 12.23
C VAL A 32 13.99 13.08 11.75
N ASP A 33 14.93 13.64 12.50
CA ASP A 33 15.53 14.93 12.15
C ASP A 33 16.44 14.83 10.91
N ASP A 34 17.13 13.71 10.73
CA ASP A 34 17.89 13.44 9.51
C ASP A 34 16.97 13.19 8.31
N VAL A 35 15.80 12.55 8.50
CA VAL A 35 14.80 12.42 7.42
C VAL A 35 14.35 13.80 6.93
N ILE A 36 14.03 14.70 7.85
CA ILE A 36 13.60 16.07 7.53
C ILE A 36 14.70 16.81 6.76
N LYS A 37 15.93 16.72 7.26
CA LYS A 37 17.09 17.44 6.69
C LYS A 37 17.46 16.90 5.31
N VAL A 38 17.51 15.58 5.14
CA VAL A 38 17.99 14.94 3.90
C VAL A 38 16.92 14.93 2.82
N LEU A 39 15.67 14.64 3.16
CA LEU A 39 14.58 14.52 2.18
C LEU A 39 13.79 15.81 1.97
N GLY A 40 13.96 16.81 2.83
CA GLY A 40 13.25 18.10 2.72
C GLY A 40 11.75 18.02 3.00
N ILE A 41 11.27 16.96 3.66
CA ILE A 41 9.86 16.78 4.03
C ILE A 41 9.55 17.32 5.42
N SER A 42 8.27 17.54 5.75
CA SER A 42 7.90 17.89 7.12
C SER A 42 8.10 16.72 8.08
N ARG A 43 8.26 17.04 9.38
CA ARG A 43 8.22 16.04 10.46
C ARG A 43 6.96 15.20 10.40
N GLN A 44 5.83 15.83 10.09
CA GLN A 44 4.54 15.15 10.03
C GLN A 44 4.49 14.13 8.89
N ALA A 45 5.00 14.49 7.71
CA ALA A 45 5.13 13.56 6.59
C ALA A 45 6.05 12.39 6.92
N ALA A 46 7.22 12.67 7.52
CA ALA A 46 8.18 11.63 7.92
C ALA A 46 7.56 10.61 8.90
N LEU A 47 6.86 11.09 9.93
CA LEU A 47 6.18 10.23 10.89
C LEU A 47 5.03 9.44 10.24
N SER A 48 4.26 10.09 9.37
CA SER A 48 3.16 9.42 8.66
C SER A 48 3.64 8.35 7.69
N ILE A 49 4.78 8.53 7.02
CA ILE A 49 5.40 7.50 6.19
C ILE A 49 5.88 6.31 7.05
N ARG A 50 6.54 6.59 8.19
CA ARG A 50 7.00 5.56 9.12
C ARG A 50 5.85 4.71 9.65
N ASP A 51 4.75 5.36 10.04
CA ASP A 51 3.60 4.70 10.67
C ASP A 51 2.65 4.06 9.63
N MET A 52 2.93 4.21 8.33
CA MET A 52 2.09 3.65 7.27
C MET A 52 2.28 2.15 7.14
N SER A 53 1.19 1.41 6.98
CA SER A 53 1.25 -0.02 6.70
C SER A 53 1.88 -0.25 5.32
N THR A 54 2.58 -1.37 5.15
CA THR A 54 3.14 -1.75 3.84
C THR A 54 2.06 -1.80 2.75
N TYR A 55 0.83 -2.17 3.10
CA TYR A 55 -0.31 -2.21 2.18
C TYR A 55 -0.79 -0.84 1.69
N ASP A 56 -0.62 0.21 2.49
CA ASP A 56 -1.02 1.57 2.12
C ASP A 56 0.09 2.31 1.36
N MET A 57 1.33 1.82 1.41
CA MET A 57 2.48 2.44 0.74
C MET A 57 2.33 2.58 -0.78
N PRO A 58 1.78 1.61 -1.55
CA PRO A 58 1.58 1.80 -2.99
C PRO A 58 0.58 2.91 -3.32
N ASP A 59 -0.51 3.04 -2.57
CA ASP A 59 -1.49 4.11 -2.76
C ASP A 59 -0.87 5.47 -2.43
N LEU A 60 -0.09 5.56 -1.35
CA LEU A 60 0.68 6.76 -1.05
C LEU A 60 1.64 7.11 -2.20
N CYS A 61 2.39 6.13 -2.71
CA CYS A 61 3.34 6.37 -3.80
C CYS A 61 2.63 6.87 -5.06
N SER A 62 1.52 6.23 -5.44
CA SER A 62 0.68 6.64 -6.56
C SER A 62 0.18 8.09 -6.41
N ARG A 63 -0.24 8.48 -5.21
CA ARG A 63 -0.68 9.87 -4.94
C ARG A 63 0.45 10.88 -4.98
N ILE A 64 1.64 10.52 -4.48
CA ILE A 64 2.85 11.35 -4.57
C ILE A 64 3.21 11.57 -6.05
N GLU A 65 3.17 10.52 -6.87
CA GLU A 65 3.44 10.60 -8.32
C GLU A 65 2.38 11.41 -9.06
N GLY A 66 1.10 11.14 -8.80
CA GLY A 66 -0.03 11.83 -9.44
C GLY A 66 -0.03 13.34 -9.16
N ARG A 67 0.43 13.75 -7.97
CA ARG A 67 0.63 15.18 -7.63
C ARG A 67 1.98 15.74 -8.05
N LYS A 68 2.87 14.93 -8.62
CA LYS A 68 4.27 15.30 -8.91
C LYS A 68 4.98 15.88 -7.68
N ALA A 69 4.64 15.36 -6.49
CA ALA A 69 5.17 15.83 -5.21
C ALA A 69 6.64 15.41 -5.00
N ALA A 70 7.08 14.39 -5.74
CA ALA A 70 8.48 14.02 -5.87
C ALA A 70 8.83 13.85 -7.35
N GLN A 71 10.04 14.23 -7.73
CA GLN A 71 10.58 14.06 -9.07
C GLN A 71 11.96 13.42 -9.00
N LEU A 72 12.14 12.33 -9.73
CA LEU A 72 13.43 11.70 -9.91
C LEU A 72 14.12 12.37 -11.09
N VAL A 73 15.30 12.93 -10.84
CA VAL A 73 16.13 13.58 -11.84
C VAL A 73 17.36 12.74 -12.05
N ILE A 74 17.52 12.26 -13.29
CA ILE A 74 18.65 11.44 -13.72
C ILE A 74 19.37 12.14 -14.86
N ASP A 75 20.65 12.44 -14.68
CA ASP A 75 21.53 12.87 -15.76
C ASP A 75 22.12 11.63 -16.45
N TYR A 76 21.36 11.10 -17.42
CA TYR A 76 21.80 9.92 -18.17
C TYR A 76 23.05 10.19 -18.99
N GLN A 77 23.23 11.39 -19.53
CA GLN A 77 24.41 11.73 -20.31
C GLN A 77 25.67 11.62 -19.47
N LYS A 78 25.67 12.24 -18.27
CA LYS A 78 26.80 12.19 -17.35
C LYS A 78 26.99 10.79 -16.77
N THR A 79 25.91 10.05 -16.51
CA THR A 79 25.97 8.64 -16.09
C THR A 79 26.70 7.80 -17.14
N THR A 80 26.32 7.91 -18.42
CA THR A 80 26.96 7.22 -19.54
C THR A 80 28.43 7.63 -19.68
N GLN A 81 28.76 8.91 -19.54
CA GLN A 81 30.14 9.39 -19.60
C GLN A 81 31.00 8.79 -18.48
N ILE A 82 30.49 8.71 -17.24
CA ILE A 82 31.21 8.09 -16.13
C ILE A 82 31.49 6.61 -16.44
N ALA A 83 30.50 5.87 -16.95
CA ALA A 83 30.67 4.46 -17.30
C ALA A 83 31.75 4.28 -18.39
N LYS A 84 31.71 5.07 -19.47
CA LYS A 84 32.71 5.05 -20.55
C LYS A 84 34.12 5.43 -20.09
N ILE A 85 34.24 6.35 -19.14
CA ILE A 85 35.55 6.67 -18.54
C ILE A 85 36.04 5.44 -17.78
N LEU A 86 35.21 4.85 -16.91
CA LEU A 86 35.62 3.71 -16.09
C LEU A 86 35.99 2.45 -16.90
N SER A 87 35.42 2.24 -18.08
CA SER A 87 35.83 1.12 -18.95
C SER A 87 37.23 1.31 -19.54
N SER A 88 37.70 2.56 -19.69
CA SER A 88 38.96 2.90 -20.36
C SER A 88 40.11 3.30 -19.43
N ILE A 89 39.86 3.55 -18.15
CA ILE A 89 40.93 3.93 -17.20
C ILE A 89 41.91 2.79 -16.87
N ASN A 90 43.13 3.19 -16.47
CA ASN A 90 44.15 2.29 -15.94
C ASN A 90 44.08 2.14 -14.40
N GLU A 91 44.92 1.27 -13.84
CA GLU A 91 44.91 0.95 -12.41
C GLU A 91 45.29 2.15 -11.53
N THR A 92 46.30 2.93 -11.92
CA THR A 92 46.72 4.14 -11.21
C THR A 92 45.58 5.17 -11.12
N GLN A 93 44.88 5.41 -12.23
CA GLN A 93 43.70 6.29 -12.26
C GLN A 93 42.56 5.74 -11.39
N THR A 94 42.40 4.42 -11.35
CA THR A 94 41.40 3.75 -10.49
C THR A 94 41.66 4.01 -9.01
N ILE A 95 42.92 3.93 -8.57
CA ILE A 95 43.32 4.21 -7.17
C ILE A 95 43.01 5.67 -6.81
N ILE A 96 43.42 6.62 -7.65
CA ILE A 96 43.16 8.06 -7.44
C ILE A 96 41.65 8.33 -7.32
N LEU A 97 40.84 7.74 -8.19
CA LEU A 97 39.38 7.91 -8.14
C LEU A 97 38.76 7.27 -6.89
N ARG A 98 39.28 6.13 -6.43
CA ARG A 98 38.82 5.49 -5.18
C ARG A 98 39.07 6.38 -3.97
N GLU A 99 40.28 6.92 -3.82
CA GLU A 99 40.61 7.84 -2.73
C GLU A 99 39.77 9.13 -2.78
N SER A 100 39.65 9.71 -3.98
CA SER A 100 38.89 10.94 -4.20
C SER A 100 37.40 10.78 -3.93
N THR A 101 36.82 9.61 -4.26
CA THR A 101 35.41 9.32 -3.96
C THR A 101 35.20 8.97 -2.50
N GLU A 102 36.12 8.25 -1.87
CA GLU A 102 36.04 7.93 -0.45
C GLU A 102 36.14 9.16 0.44
N SER A 103 37.05 10.09 0.14
CA SER A 103 37.13 11.38 0.81
C SER A 103 35.81 12.16 0.73
N TYR A 104 35.18 12.18 -0.46
CA TYR A 104 33.86 12.81 -0.63
C TYR A 104 32.79 12.10 0.21
N MET A 105 32.73 10.77 0.16
CA MET A 105 31.73 10.01 0.94
C MET A 105 31.87 10.26 2.44
N ARG A 106 33.10 10.40 2.97
CA ARG A 106 33.36 10.74 4.37
C ARG A 106 32.98 12.18 4.74
N SER A 107 32.86 13.08 3.76
CA SER A 107 32.45 14.48 3.98
C SER A 107 30.93 14.67 4.13
N LEU A 108 30.14 13.68 3.69
CA LEU A 108 28.68 13.70 3.82
C LEU A 108 28.26 13.36 5.25
N SER A 109 27.08 13.85 5.68
CA SER A 109 26.48 13.33 6.90
C SER A 109 26.12 11.84 6.73
N SER A 110 26.03 11.10 7.83
CA SER A 110 25.67 9.68 7.79
C SER A 110 24.35 9.45 7.07
N GLY A 111 23.32 10.25 7.40
CA GLY A 111 22.02 10.19 6.72
C GLY A 111 22.09 10.54 5.24
N GLU A 112 22.84 11.57 4.85
CA GLU A 112 22.96 11.95 3.43
C GLU A 112 23.68 10.87 2.62
N SER A 113 24.76 10.31 3.18
CA SER A 113 25.51 9.20 2.58
C SER A 113 24.62 7.97 2.41
N ALA A 114 23.90 7.57 3.45
CA ALA A 114 22.98 6.43 3.40
C ALA A 114 21.90 6.62 2.33
N TYR A 115 21.23 7.77 2.31
CA TYR A 115 20.17 8.03 1.34
C TYR A 115 20.68 8.00 -0.11
N LYS A 116 21.80 8.66 -0.39
CA LYS A 116 22.39 8.67 -1.73
C LYS A 116 22.80 7.26 -2.18
N GLN A 117 23.30 6.41 -1.27
CA GLN A 117 23.60 5.01 -1.58
C GLN A 117 22.34 4.22 -1.95
N VAL A 118 21.24 4.43 -1.24
CA VAL A 118 19.96 3.75 -1.52
C VAL A 118 19.43 4.13 -2.90
N VAL A 119 19.41 5.43 -3.22
CA VAL A 119 18.96 5.92 -4.53
C VAL A 119 19.80 5.33 -5.66
N VAL A 120 21.14 5.32 -5.50
CA VAL A 120 22.04 4.76 -6.50
C VAL A 120 21.90 3.25 -6.62
N SER A 121 21.80 2.52 -5.51
CA SER A 121 21.61 1.06 -5.54
C SER A 121 20.34 0.69 -6.30
N ARG A 122 19.21 1.33 -5.95
CA ARG A 122 17.93 1.12 -6.62
C ARG A 122 17.98 1.43 -8.11
N PHE A 123 18.72 2.47 -8.49
CA PHE A 123 18.94 2.80 -9.91
C PHE A 123 19.74 1.70 -10.63
N LEU A 124 20.81 1.19 -10.01
CA LEU A 124 21.62 0.12 -10.62
C LEU A 124 20.83 -1.19 -10.74
N ASP A 125 20.03 -1.54 -9.73
CA ASP A 125 19.14 -2.70 -9.77
C ASP A 125 18.11 -2.54 -10.89
N TYR A 126 17.51 -1.35 -11.02
CA TYR A 126 16.56 -1.03 -12.08
C TYR A 126 17.19 -1.16 -13.47
N ILE A 127 18.36 -0.54 -13.70
CA ILE A 127 19.06 -0.64 -15.00
C ILE A 127 19.43 -2.08 -15.32
N SER A 128 19.93 -2.84 -14.33
CA SER A 128 20.31 -4.24 -14.52
C SER A 128 19.09 -5.11 -14.87
N GLY A 129 17.96 -4.91 -14.18
CA GLY A 129 16.70 -5.59 -14.49
C GLY A 129 16.15 -5.25 -15.87
N MET A 130 16.30 -3.99 -16.31
CA MET A 130 15.92 -3.57 -17.66
C MET A 130 16.82 -4.21 -18.72
N MET A 131 18.14 -4.23 -18.52
CA MET A 131 19.08 -4.90 -19.43
C MET A 131 18.75 -6.40 -19.56
N LEU A 132 18.51 -7.08 -18.44
CA LEU A 132 18.11 -8.49 -18.44
C LEU A 132 16.81 -8.70 -19.22
N SER A 133 15.82 -7.84 -19.04
CA SER A 133 14.53 -7.92 -19.73
C SER A 133 14.69 -7.77 -21.26
N VAL A 134 15.56 -6.84 -21.70
CA VAL A 134 15.89 -6.65 -23.13
C VAL A 134 16.59 -7.86 -23.72
N GLU A 135 17.51 -8.48 -22.98
CA GLU A 135 18.20 -9.71 -23.40
C GLU A 135 17.22 -10.88 -23.60
N HIS A 136 16.22 -11.02 -22.73
CA HIS A 136 15.24 -12.11 -22.79
C HIS A 136 14.13 -11.88 -23.82
N ALA A 137 13.78 -10.62 -24.12
CA ALA A 137 12.70 -10.25 -25.02
C ALA A 137 13.08 -9.06 -25.93
N PRO A 138 14.02 -9.25 -26.88
CA PRO A 138 14.46 -8.18 -27.77
C PRO A 138 13.27 -7.69 -28.63
N GLY A 139 12.99 -6.38 -28.55
CA GLY A 139 11.91 -5.73 -29.32
C GLY A 139 10.63 -5.42 -28.53
N GLN A 140 10.48 -5.88 -27.29
CA GLN A 140 9.42 -5.36 -26.42
C GLN A 140 9.69 -3.89 -26.07
N ARG A 141 8.76 -3.00 -26.46
CA ARG A 141 8.79 -1.57 -26.12
C ARG A 141 8.45 -1.40 -24.64
N GLY A 142 9.47 -1.22 -23.81
CA GLY A 142 9.37 -0.86 -22.40
C GLY A 142 10.56 -0.03 -21.89
N LEU A 143 11.41 0.46 -22.80
CA LEU A 143 12.62 1.24 -22.48
C LEU A 143 12.36 2.74 -22.31
N ASP A 144 11.15 3.12 -21.91
CA ASP A 144 10.73 4.52 -21.91
C ASP A 144 11.67 5.39 -21.04
N GLY A 145 12.60 6.07 -21.72
CA GLY A 145 13.47 7.09 -21.14
C GLY A 145 14.91 6.69 -20.81
N ILE A 146 15.36 5.43 -20.99
CA ILE A 146 16.78 5.07 -20.81
C ILE A 146 17.52 5.13 -22.16
N PRO A 147 18.60 5.91 -22.28
CA PRO A 147 19.39 5.96 -23.51
C PRO A 147 20.09 4.62 -23.81
N PRO A 148 20.00 4.07 -25.05
CA PRO A 148 20.68 2.83 -25.43
C PRO A 148 22.20 2.86 -25.17
N GLU A 149 22.82 4.03 -25.31
CA GLU A 149 24.26 4.23 -25.09
C GLU A 149 24.67 3.96 -23.64
N LEU A 150 23.72 4.07 -22.70
CA LEU A 150 23.94 3.70 -21.30
C LEU A 150 24.15 2.19 -21.17
N PHE A 151 23.31 1.38 -21.82
CA PHE A 151 23.43 -0.08 -21.73
C PHE A 151 24.75 -0.58 -22.32
N SER A 152 25.13 -0.06 -23.49
CA SER A 152 26.45 -0.39 -24.07
C SER A 152 27.58 0.00 -23.11
N ALA A 153 27.52 1.20 -22.53
CA ALA A 153 28.54 1.65 -21.58
C ALA A 153 28.59 0.79 -20.30
N PHE A 154 27.47 0.24 -19.85
CA PHE A 154 27.41 -0.68 -18.71
C PHE A 154 27.99 -2.05 -19.03
N GLN A 155 27.73 -2.58 -20.23
CA GLN A 155 28.30 -3.86 -20.70
C GLN A 155 29.83 -3.80 -20.80
N ASP A 156 30.38 -2.63 -21.11
CA ASP A 156 31.83 -2.41 -21.20
C ASP A 156 32.54 -2.26 -19.83
N LEU A 157 31.79 -2.20 -18.72
CA LEU A 157 32.39 -2.06 -17.39
C LEU A 157 33.08 -3.36 -16.95
N ARG A 158 34.32 -3.23 -16.47
CA ARG A 158 35.09 -4.37 -15.96
C ARG A 158 34.51 -4.90 -14.65
N THR A 159 34.67 -6.19 -14.40
CA THR A 159 34.31 -6.80 -13.11
C THR A 159 35.02 -6.08 -11.95
N GLY A 160 34.26 -5.68 -10.93
CA GLY A 160 34.81 -5.05 -9.72
C GLY A 160 34.95 -3.53 -9.75
N VAL A 161 34.62 -2.83 -10.84
CA VAL A 161 34.55 -1.34 -10.84
C VAL A 161 33.20 -0.79 -10.40
N LEU A 162 32.19 -1.65 -10.23
CA LEU A 162 30.83 -1.25 -9.83
C LEU A 162 30.79 -0.43 -8.53
N PRO A 163 31.52 -0.77 -7.45
CA PRO A 163 31.53 0.05 -6.24
C PRO A 163 32.10 1.46 -6.48
N LEU A 164 33.10 1.59 -7.35
CA LEU A 164 33.67 2.89 -7.72
C LEU A 164 32.68 3.68 -8.58
N PHE A 165 32.02 3.01 -9.53
CA PHE A 165 30.96 3.60 -10.34
C PHE A 165 29.85 4.18 -9.45
N SER A 166 29.30 3.40 -8.52
CA SER A 166 28.26 3.87 -7.60
C SER A 166 28.70 5.13 -6.84
N ARG A 167 29.91 5.15 -6.29
CA ARG A 167 30.43 6.33 -5.58
C ARG A 167 30.61 7.54 -6.49
N LEU A 168 31.00 7.34 -7.75
CA LEU A 168 31.10 8.42 -8.72
C LEU A 168 29.73 8.99 -9.09
N LEU A 169 28.70 8.15 -9.23
CA LEU A 169 27.33 8.62 -9.43
C LEU A 169 26.89 9.53 -8.28
N ILE A 170 27.16 9.10 -7.04
CA ILE A 170 26.88 9.88 -5.83
C ILE A 170 27.65 11.21 -5.83
N LYS A 171 28.97 11.15 -6.02
CA LYS A 171 29.85 12.34 -5.99
C LYS A 171 29.50 13.36 -7.06
N GLN A 172 29.10 12.90 -8.24
CA GLN A 172 28.76 13.74 -9.37
C GLN A 172 27.32 14.25 -9.36
N GLY A 173 26.51 13.80 -8.40
CA GLY A 173 25.12 14.24 -8.22
C GLY A 173 24.21 13.93 -9.41
N VAL A 174 24.50 12.84 -10.14
CA VAL A 174 23.77 12.50 -11.38
C VAL A 174 22.37 11.95 -11.12
N LEU A 175 22.08 11.57 -9.88
CA LEU A 175 20.80 11.04 -9.42
C LEU A 175 20.35 11.87 -8.21
N SER A 176 19.15 12.45 -8.30
CA SER A 176 18.55 13.16 -7.17
C SER A 176 17.03 13.03 -7.17
N VAL A 177 16.45 13.00 -5.97
CA VAL A 177 15.00 13.09 -5.79
C VAL A 177 14.70 14.50 -5.31
N LYS A 178 14.04 15.28 -6.17
CA LYS A 178 13.52 16.60 -5.81
C LYS A 178 12.16 16.41 -5.16
N VAL A 179 11.95 17.09 -4.04
CA VAL A 179 10.73 16.95 -3.25
C VAL A 179 10.07 18.31 -3.12
N ASP A 180 8.79 18.40 -3.48
CA ASP A 180 7.94 19.53 -3.12
C ASP A 180 7.31 19.23 -1.76
N LYS A 181 7.86 19.88 -0.73
CA LYS A 181 7.42 19.72 0.66
C LYS A 181 5.91 19.97 0.82
N VAL A 182 5.37 21.01 0.20
CA VAL A 182 3.96 21.40 0.36
C VAL A 182 3.06 20.38 -0.33
N ALA A 183 3.46 19.91 -1.51
CA ALA A 183 2.73 18.87 -2.22
C ALA A 183 2.73 17.54 -1.44
N VAL A 184 3.88 17.13 -0.88
CA VAL A 184 3.98 15.93 -0.04
C VAL A 184 3.10 16.06 1.20
N ASP A 185 3.15 17.20 1.91
CA ASP A 185 2.33 17.43 3.10
C ASP A 185 0.83 17.35 2.77
N THR A 186 0.43 17.88 1.60
CA THR A 186 -0.95 17.80 1.11
C THR A 186 -1.38 16.36 0.81
N VAL A 187 -0.51 15.56 0.19
CA VAL A 187 -0.76 14.13 -0.06
C VAL A 187 -0.93 13.40 1.27
N ILE A 188 -0.03 13.62 2.23
CA ILE A 188 -0.07 12.99 3.56
C ILE A 188 -1.35 13.35 4.31
N ALA A 189 -1.78 14.62 4.28
CA ALA A 189 -3.04 15.04 4.87
C ALA A 189 -4.23 14.30 4.24
N GLY A 190 -4.26 14.17 2.91
CA GLY A 190 -5.27 13.39 2.20
C GLY A 190 -5.25 11.90 2.53
N CYS A 191 -4.07 11.31 2.73
CA CYS A 191 -3.92 9.91 3.14
C CYS A 191 -4.40 9.69 4.58
N LYS A 192 -4.19 10.61 5.52
CA LYS A 192 -4.69 10.46 6.90
C LYS A 192 -6.21 10.36 6.98
N ALA A 193 -6.93 11.13 6.17
CA ALA A 193 -8.38 11.02 6.05
C ALA A 193 -8.79 9.64 5.50
N HIS A 194 -8.04 9.14 4.51
CA HIS A 194 -8.24 7.83 3.87
C HIS A 194 -7.95 6.64 4.82
N VAL A 195 -6.85 6.69 5.59
CA VAL A 195 -6.47 5.64 6.56
C VAL A 195 -7.48 5.52 7.70
N ARG A 196 -8.10 6.64 8.12
CA ARG A 196 -9.18 6.60 9.11
C ARG A 196 -10.43 5.88 8.59
N GLY A 197 -10.81 6.07 7.32
CA GLY A 197 -11.87 5.30 6.66
C GLY A 197 -11.52 3.81 6.54
N ARG A 198 -10.28 3.50 6.14
CA ARG A 198 -9.78 2.12 6.00
C ARG A 198 -9.68 1.32 7.30
N LYS A 199 -9.52 1.97 8.46
CA LYS A 199 -9.54 1.25 9.75
C LYS A 199 -10.87 0.53 9.97
N LEU A 200 -11.99 1.19 9.67
CA LEU A 200 -13.31 0.57 9.77
C LEU A 200 -13.45 -0.59 8.79
N LEU A 201 -12.98 -0.41 7.55
CA LEU A 201 -12.92 -1.47 6.53
C LEU A 201 -12.11 -2.68 7.04
N HIS A 202 -10.92 -2.46 7.62
CA HIS A 202 -10.10 -3.52 8.22
C HIS A 202 -10.81 -4.25 9.35
N ASP A 203 -11.41 -3.50 10.28
CA ASP A 203 -12.11 -4.08 11.42
C ASP A 203 -13.32 -4.90 10.96
N LEU A 204 -14.04 -4.45 9.92
CA LEU A 204 -15.15 -5.19 9.31
C LEU A 204 -14.67 -6.47 8.61
N ILE A 205 -13.60 -6.40 7.82
CA ILE A 205 -13.02 -7.58 7.17
C ILE A 205 -12.60 -8.57 8.25
N LYS A 206 -11.87 -8.13 9.28
CA LYS A 206 -11.40 -8.95 10.40
C LYS A 206 -12.55 -9.61 11.19
N ALA A 207 -13.67 -8.91 11.36
CA ALA A 207 -14.87 -9.45 11.98
C ALA A 207 -15.66 -10.42 11.07
N GLY A 208 -15.17 -10.66 9.86
CA GLY A 208 -15.77 -11.59 8.90
C GLY A 208 -16.98 -11.02 8.18
N ALA A 209 -17.02 -9.72 7.91
CA ALA A 209 -18.05 -9.13 7.07
C ALA A 209 -17.86 -9.51 5.59
N HIS A 210 -18.96 -9.77 4.90
CA HIS A 210 -18.96 -10.01 3.46
C HIS A 210 -18.81 -8.69 2.68
N LEU A 211 -18.19 -8.71 1.50
CA LEU A 211 -17.94 -7.51 0.69
C LEU A 211 -19.23 -6.69 0.47
N THR A 212 -20.34 -7.36 0.12
CA THR A 212 -21.64 -6.71 -0.09
C THR A 212 -22.18 -6.00 1.15
N PHE A 213 -21.96 -6.56 2.35
CA PHE A 213 -22.31 -5.89 3.60
C PHE A 213 -21.49 -4.62 3.78
N ILE A 214 -20.18 -4.72 3.52
CA ILE A 214 -19.29 -3.57 3.65
C ILE A 214 -19.65 -2.50 2.62
N GLU A 215 -19.88 -2.83 1.35
CA GLU A 215 -20.29 -1.85 0.33
C GLU A 215 -21.62 -1.17 0.64
N ARG A 216 -22.56 -1.88 1.28
CA ARG A 216 -23.89 -1.34 1.62
C ARG A 216 -23.84 -0.35 2.78
N TYR A 217 -23.01 -0.62 3.79
CA TYR A 217 -23.05 0.13 5.05
C TYR A 217 -21.79 0.95 5.34
N ASN A 218 -20.66 0.61 4.71
CA ASN A 218 -19.46 1.45 4.75
C ASN A 218 -19.68 2.63 3.79
N GLN A 219 -19.45 3.85 4.25
CA GLN A 219 -19.68 5.06 3.46
C GLN A 219 -18.63 5.26 2.34
N GLU A 220 -17.78 4.26 2.09
CA GLU A 220 -16.78 4.28 1.02
C GLU A 220 -17.39 3.77 -0.30
N ARG A 221 -17.38 4.62 -1.34
CA ARG A 221 -18.03 4.35 -2.63
C ARG A 221 -17.43 3.21 -3.46
N TYR A 222 -16.27 2.67 -3.09
CA TYR A 222 -15.64 1.57 -3.84
C TYR A 222 -14.58 0.87 -3.00
N ILE A 223 -14.70 -0.46 -2.83
CA ILE A 223 -13.72 -1.29 -2.13
C ILE A 223 -13.00 -2.15 -3.18
N ASP A 224 -11.68 -2.09 -3.19
CA ASP A 224 -10.87 -2.92 -4.09
C ASP A 224 -11.06 -4.42 -3.73
N VAL A 225 -11.49 -5.21 -4.71
CA VAL A 225 -11.79 -6.64 -4.53
C VAL A 225 -10.53 -7.46 -4.23
N GLN A 226 -9.39 -7.11 -4.82
CA GLN A 226 -8.13 -7.81 -4.54
C GLN A 226 -7.67 -7.55 -3.11
N TYR A 227 -7.75 -6.29 -2.67
CA TYR A 227 -7.48 -5.90 -1.29
C TYR A 227 -8.36 -6.66 -0.30
N TYR A 228 -9.67 -6.71 -0.53
CA TYR A 228 -10.60 -7.47 0.32
C TYR A 228 -10.21 -8.94 0.45
N ARG A 229 -9.89 -9.61 -0.68
CA ARG A 229 -9.51 -11.02 -0.70
C ARG A 229 -8.24 -11.31 0.08
N GLN A 230 -7.20 -10.48 -0.12
CA GLN A 230 -5.92 -10.63 0.58
C GLN A 230 -6.08 -10.50 2.11
N TRP A 231 -6.88 -9.54 2.57
CA TRP A 231 -7.11 -9.34 4.01
C TRP A 231 -7.94 -10.46 4.64
N ARG A 232 -8.94 -11.03 3.93
CA ARG A 232 -9.64 -12.22 4.41
C ARG A 232 -8.72 -13.42 4.56
N GLU A 233 -7.82 -13.63 3.59
CA GLU A 233 -6.86 -14.72 3.63
C GLU A 233 -5.88 -14.55 4.81
N PHE A 234 -5.34 -13.35 4.99
CA PHE A 234 -4.45 -13.01 6.11
C PHE A 234 -5.09 -13.32 7.48
N HIS A 235 -6.36 -12.98 7.66
CA HIS A 235 -7.11 -13.28 8.88
C HIS A 235 -7.73 -14.68 8.92
N SER A 236 -7.43 -15.55 7.95
CA SER A 236 -7.96 -16.91 7.85
C SER A 236 -9.50 -17.00 7.84
N ILE A 237 -10.17 -15.98 7.32
CA ILE A 237 -11.62 -15.84 7.34
C ILE A 237 -12.25 -16.62 6.19
N GLY A 238 -13.07 -17.62 6.53
CA GLY A 238 -13.79 -18.46 5.55
C GLY A 238 -13.46 -19.95 5.62
N ARG A 239 -12.55 -20.38 6.51
CA ARG A 239 -12.11 -21.79 6.61
C ARG A 239 -13.08 -22.74 7.33
N LYS A 240 -14.07 -22.22 8.06
CA LYS A 240 -15.10 -23.02 8.77
C LYS A 240 -16.47 -22.41 8.58
N ARG A 241 -17.50 -23.22 8.29
CA ARG A 241 -18.90 -22.77 8.30
C ARG A 241 -19.36 -22.65 9.76
N GLU A 242 -19.98 -21.52 10.10
CA GLU A 242 -20.62 -21.31 11.40
C GLU A 242 -22.09 -21.71 11.27
N LYS A 243 -22.68 -22.28 12.31
CA LYS A 243 -24.09 -22.63 12.38
C LYS A 243 -24.70 -21.99 13.62
N ILE A 244 -25.86 -21.38 13.47
CA ILE A 244 -26.64 -20.81 14.57
C ILE A 244 -27.66 -21.86 15.00
N SER A 245 -27.65 -22.25 16.27
CA SER A 245 -28.70 -23.11 16.83
C SER A 245 -29.99 -22.29 17.03
N PRO A 246 -31.18 -22.92 17.05
CA PRO A 246 -32.44 -22.20 17.24
C PRO A 246 -32.47 -21.34 18.51
N SER A 247 -31.99 -21.88 19.65
CA SER A 247 -31.91 -21.15 20.91
C SER A 247 -31.01 -19.91 20.85
N LEU A 248 -29.83 -20.04 20.22
CA LEU A 248 -28.90 -18.94 20.05
C LEU A 248 -29.46 -17.90 19.05
N GLY A 249 -30.22 -18.35 18.07
CA GLY A 249 -30.89 -17.51 17.08
C GLY A 249 -31.88 -16.54 17.73
N VAL A 250 -32.71 -17.01 18.66
CA VAL A 250 -33.63 -16.17 19.45
C VAL A 250 -32.86 -15.08 20.21
N ASP A 251 -31.77 -15.43 20.87
CA ASP A 251 -30.94 -14.47 21.61
C ASP A 251 -30.28 -13.41 20.70
N ILE A 252 -29.82 -13.85 19.51
CA ILE A 252 -29.24 -12.96 18.50
C ILE A 252 -30.28 -11.96 18.01
N TYR A 253 -31.47 -12.45 17.63
CA TYR A 253 -32.52 -11.62 17.04
C TYR A 253 -33.13 -10.65 18.07
N SER A 254 -33.38 -11.13 19.29
CA SER A 254 -33.82 -10.27 20.40
C SER A 254 -32.84 -9.14 20.69
N LEU A 255 -31.53 -9.44 20.73
CA LEU A 255 -30.52 -8.41 20.92
C LEU A 255 -30.46 -7.44 19.74
N PHE A 256 -30.55 -7.94 18.50
CA PHE A 256 -30.59 -7.09 17.31
C PHE A 256 -31.74 -6.07 17.39
N ASN A 257 -32.97 -6.53 17.64
CA ASN A 257 -34.14 -5.66 17.73
C ASN A 257 -34.00 -4.62 18.85
N ARG A 258 -33.45 -5.01 20.00
CA ARG A 258 -33.19 -4.08 21.10
C ARG A 258 -32.18 -2.99 20.73
N LEU A 259 -31.09 -3.34 20.04
CA LEU A 259 -30.06 -2.38 19.64
C LEU A 259 -30.55 -1.46 18.51
N MET A 260 -31.30 -1.99 17.54
CA MET A 260 -31.94 -1.20 16.49
C MET A 260 -32.98 -0.23 17.06
N SER A 261 -33.80 -0.67 18.02
CA SER A 261 -34.78 0.20 18.72
C SER A 261 -34.13 1.33 19.52
N ALA A 262 -32.86 1.16 19.90
CA ALA A 262 -32.05 2.20 20.53
C ALA A 262 -31.41 3.19 19.52
N ASN A 263 -31.81 3.14 18.24
CA ASN A 263 -31.27 3.96 17.15
C ASN A 263 -29.74 3.84 16.97
N MET A 264 -29.17 2.67 17.26
CA MET A 264 -27.76 2.42 16.98
C MET A 264 -27.53 2.26 15.47
N ALA A 265 -26.38 2.73 14.99
CA ALA A 265 -26.00 2.55 13.59
C ALA A 265 -25.82 1.06 13.26
N VAL A 266 -26.27 0.64 12.08
CA VAL A 266 -26.28 -0.78 11.66
C VAL A 266 -24.91 -1.44 11.82
N ILE A 267 -23.83 -0.76 11.44
CA ILE A 267 -22.45 -1.26 11.60
C ILE A 267 -22.14 -1.56 13.08
N ASP A 268 -22.50 -0.65 13.98
CA ASP A 268 -22.22 -0.80 15.41
C ASP A 268 -23.03 -1.94 16.02
N VAL A 269 -24.28 -2.11 15.58
CA VAL A 269 -25.13 -3.25 15.97
C VAL A 269 -24.44 -4.57 15.62
N TYR A 270 -23.97 -4.73 14.38
CA TYR A 270 -23.31 -5.97 13.97
C TYR A 270 -21.96 -6.20 14.65
N PHE A 271 -21.21 -5.14 14.98
CA PHE A 271 -20.02 -5.27 15.81
C PHE A 271 -20.35 -5.71 17.24
N GLU A 272 -21.41 -5.20 17.86
CA GLU A 272 -21.86 -5.63 19.19
C GLU A 272 -22.28 -7.11 19.19
N LEU A 273 -23.06 -7.53 18.19
CA LEU A 273 -23.44 -8.93 18.01
C LEU A 273 -22.20 -9.82 17.82
N HIS A 274 -21.28 -9.42 16.95
CA HIS A 274 -20.00 -10.11 16.74
C HIS A 274 -19.21 -10.24 18.05
N ARG A 275 -19.09 -9.16 18.83
CA ARG A 275 -18.36 -9.16 20.11
C ARG A 275 -19.01 -10.07 21.14
N LYS A 276 -20.34 -10.07 21.22
CA LYS A 276 -21.09 -10.87 22.20
C LYS A 276 -21.10 -12.35 21.85
N PHE A 277 -21.45 -12.69 20.61
CA PHE A 277 -21.68 -14.07 20.19
C PHE A 277 -20.46 -14.74 19.55
N LYS A 278 -19.39 -13.98 19.28
CA LYS A 278 -18.13 -14.46 18.65
C LYS A 278 -18.34 -15.12 17.29
N MET A 279 -19.41 -14.76 16.59
CA MET A 279 -19.71 -15.24 15.23
C MET A 279 -19.37 -14.16 14.21
N ARG A 280 -19.07 -14.56 12.97
CA ARG A 280 -18.76 -13.59 11.91
C ARG A 280 -19.97 -12.74 11.55
N ILE A 281 -19.69 -11.50 11.19
CA ILE A 281 -20.72 -10.56 10.73
C ILE A 281 -21.49 -11.14 9.53
N GLU A 282 -20.84 -11.81 8.57
CA GLU A 282 -21.54 -12.43 7.42
C GLU A 282 -22.58 -13.48 7.84
N THR A 283 -22.30 -14.26 8.89
CA THR A 283 -23.22 -15.29 9.40
C THR A 283 -24.38 -14.66 10.16
N LEU A 284 -24.10 -13.67 11.02
CA LEU A 284 -25.11 -12.92 11.75
C LEU A 284 -26.05 -12.15 10.81
N TYR A 285 -25.49 -11.48 9.81
CA TYR A 285 -26.25 -10.73 8.81
C TYR A 285 -27.20 -11.63 8.03
N THR A 286 -26.69 -12.75 7.51
CA THR A 286 -27.50 -13.71 6.73
C THR A 286 -28.67 -14.25 7.56
N TYR A 287 -28.43 -14.59 8.83
CA TYR A 287 -29.48 -15.09 9.72
C TYR A 287 -30.54 -14.04 10.01
N ILE A 288 -30.14 -12.83 10.38
CA ILE A 288 -31.08 -11.74 10.69
C ILE A 288 -31.91 -11.35 9.47
N GLN A 289 -31.32 -11.28 8.28
CA GLN A 289 -32.10 -10.98 7.06
C GLN A 289 -33.16 -12.07 6.80
N LYS A 290 -32.83 -13.35 7.02
CA LYS A 290 -33.80 -14.45 6.90
C LYS A 290 -34.95 -14.31 7.91
N CYS A 291 -34.66 -13.96 9.16
CA CYS A 291 -35.71 -13.74 10.16
C CYS A 291 -36.61 -12.56 9.81
N ILE A 292 -36.04 -11.46 9.30
CA ILE A 292 -36.82 -10.31 8.84
C ILE A 292 -37.71 -10.71 7.65
N GLU A 293 -37.17 -11.44 6.67
CA GLU A 293 -37.95 -11.93 5.52
C GLU A 293 -39.11 -12.84 5.96
N GLU A 294 -38.89 -13.73 6.93
CA GLU A 294 -39.91 -14.62 7.50
C GLU A 294 -41.00 -13.83 8.24
N GLU A 295 -40.65 -12.84 9.08
CA GLU A 295 -41.64 -11.98 9.76
C GLU A 295 -42.46 -11.15 8.76
N THR A 296 -41.85 -10.63 7.69
CA THR A 296 -42.59 -9.87 6.67
C THR A 296 -43.52 -10.72 5.81
N LEU A 297 -43.24 -12.02 5.66
CA LEU A 297 -44.12 -12.94 4.92
C LEU A 297 -45.30 -13.39 5.78
N GLU A 298 -45.12 -13.51 7.10
CA GLU A 298 -46.21 -13.83 8.03
C GLU A 298 -47.20 -12.65 8.19
N GLU A 299 -46.76 -11.40 8.01
CA GLU A 299 -47.64 -10.21 8.05
C GLU A 299 -48.52 -10.04 6.79
N ASP A 300 -48.16 -10.64 5.64
CA ASP A 300 -48.95 -10.58 4.40
C ASP A 300 -50.04 -11.68 4.33
N ASP A 301 -49.91 -12.77 5.09
CA ASP A 301 -50.89 -13.88 5.12
C ASP A 301 -52.11 -13.60 6.05
N ASP A 302 -52.04 -12.57 6.89
CA ASP A 302 -53.15 -12.17 7.79
C ASP A 302 -54.25 -11.34 7.07
N ASP A 303 -54.00 -10.86 5.84
CA ASP A 303 -55.01 -10.14 5.03
C ASP A 303 -56.02 -11.08 4.35
N ASP A 304 -55.74 -12.39 4.23
CA ASP A 304 -56.66 -13.38 3.69
C ASP A 304 -57.77 -13.78 4.69
N CYS A 305 -57.56 -13.58 6.00
CA CYS A 305 -58.59 -13.85 7.01
C CYS A 305 -59.70 -12.77 7.06
N LEU A 306 -59.46 -11.57 6.52
CA LEU A 306 -60.48 -10.52 6.41
C LEU A 306 -61.44 -10.75 5.22
N TYR A 307 -61.07 -11.57 4.23
CA TYR A 307 -61.93 -11.86 3.08
C TYR A 307 -63.04 -12.86 3.43
N ASP A 308 -62.78 -13.84 4.29
CA ASP A 308 -63.80 -14.82 4.70
C ASP A 308 -64.86 -14.18 5.62
N GLU A 309 -64.48 -13.30 6.56
CA GLU A 309 -65.44 -12.54 7.37
C GLU A 309 -66.26 -11.54 6.54
N LEU A 310 -65.72 -11.00 5.45
CA LEU A 310 -66.45 -10.09 4.56
C LEU A 310 -67.46 -10.83 3.65
N ILE A 311 -67.16 -12.07 3.26
CA ILE A 311 -68.07 -12.92 2.49
C ILE A 311 -69.24 -13.40 3.36
N ASP A 312 -69.01 -13.70 4.64
CA ASP A 312 -70.08 -14.06 5.57
C ASP A 312 -71.01 -12.86 5.88
N LEU A 313 -70.48 -11.64 5.90
CA LEU A 313 -71.28 -10.41 6.12
C LEU A 313 -72.09 -9.94 4.90
N ILE A 314 -71.74 -10.40 3.69
CA ILE A 314 -72.47 -10.12 2.43
C ILE A 314 -73.60 -11.15 2.19
N ASN A 315 -73.56 -12.29 2.88
CA ASN A 315 -74.53 -13.38 2.73
C ASN A 315 -75.59 -13.45 3.85
N GLU A 316 -75.63 -12.47 4.76
CA GLU A 316 -76.80 -12.16 5.63
C GLU A 316 -77.71 -11.08 5.00
#